data_AF-A0A6J4JPT7-F1
#
_entry.id   AF-A0A6J4JPT7-F1
#
_cell.length_a   1.000
_cell.length_b   1.000
_cell.length_c   1.000
_cell.angle_alpha   90.00
_cell.angle_beta   90.00
_cell.angle_gamma   90.00
#
_symmetry.space_group_name_H-M   'P 1'
#
loop_
_entity.id
_entity.type
_entity.pdbx_description
1 polymer ?
#
loop_
_entity_poly.entity_id
_entity_poly.type
_entity_poly.pdbx_seq_one_letter_code
_entity_poly.pdbx_strand_id
1 'polypeptide(L)'
;MTDTGKKVSVIKAKLSKPAQHIISAQVLNEFSNIAYKKLGFPSQKIVSEITAFQTVFMIVPLTTSCTLRAVAVKDRYGFSYYDSLIVATALENQCSFLYSEDMQHGQVVDTLTIINPFI
;
A
#
# COMPACT_ATOMS: atom_id res chain seq x y z
N MET A 1 20.68 -2.26 15.95
CA MET A 1 19.92 -2.10 14.69
C MET A 1 18.97 -0.93 14.84
N THR A 2 19.01 0.05 13.95
CA THR A 2 18.06 1.19 13.96
C THR A 2 16.63 0.67 13.77
N ASP A 3 15.64 1.42 14.25
CA ASP A 3 14.21 1.09 14.10
C ASP A 3 13.85 0.82 12.62
N THR A 4 14.36 1.65 11.71
CA THR A 4 14.25 1.47 10.26
C THR A 4 14.83 0.14 9.78
N GLY A 5 16.00 -0.28 10.29
CA GLY A 5 16.64 -1.54 9.92
C GLY A 5 15.82 -2.77 10.33
N LYS A 6 15.14 -2.70 11.48
CA LYS A 6 14.21 -3.76 11.93
C LYS A 6 12.99 -3.84 11.01
N LYS A 7 12.35 -2.71 10.72
CA LYS A 7 11.19 -2.64 9.82
C LYS A 7 11.49 -3.24 8.43
N VAL A 8 12.62 -2.88 7.83
CA VAL A 8 13.05 -3.43 6.53
C VAL A 8 13.17 -4.96 6.56
N SER A 9 13.72 -5.51 7.65
CA SER A 9 13.92 -6.96 7.79
C SER A 9 12.59 -7.71 7.86
N VAL A 10 11.62 -7.15 8.58
CA VAL A 10 10.26 -7.70 8.68
C VAL A 10 9.56 -7.71 7.32
N ILE A 11 9.61 -6.59 6.58
CA ILE A 11 8.98 -6.50 5.25
C ILE A 11 9.64 -7.49 4.28
N LYS A 12 10.98 -7.58 4.25
CA LYS A 12 11.68 -8.58 3.42
C LYS A 12 11.23 -10.01 3.70
N ALA A 13 11.04 -10.37 4.97
CA ALA A 13 10.57 -11.70 5.36
C ALA A 13 9.12 -11.98 4.97
N LYS A 14 8.27 -10.94 4.84
CA LYS A 14 6.90 -11.09 4.33
C LYS A 14 6.89 -11.23 2.80
N LEU A 15 7.72 -10.44 2.11
CA LEU A 15 7.82 -10.45 0.65
C LEU A 15 8.50 -11.72 0.11
N SER A 16 9.33 -12.40 0.90
CA SER A 16 9.99 -13.65 0.49
C SER A 16 9.06 -14.86 0.40
N LYS A 17 7.83 -14.77 0.93
CA LYS A 17 6.84 -15.83 0.80
C LYS A 17 6.29 -15.88 -0.63
N PRO A 18 6.07 -17.08 -1.20
CA PRO A 18 5.48 -17.21 -2.52
C PRO A 18 4.03 -16.72 -2.49
N ALA A 19 3.83 -15.48 -2.90
CA ALA A 19 2.54 -14.82 -3.04
C ALA A 19 2.67 -13.71 -4.08
N GLN A 20 1.55 -13.34 -4.68
CA GLN A 20 1.48 -12.14 -5.51
C GLN A 20 1.36 -10.93 -4.59
N HIS A 21 2.34 -10.02 -4.67
CA HIS A 21 2.31 -8.77 -3.92
C HIS A 21 1.79 -7.66 -4.82
N ILE A 22 0.79 -6.91 -4.36
CA ILE A 22 0.13 -5.87 -5.14
C ILE A 22 0.30 -4.52 -4.47
N ILE A 23 0.57 -3.48 -5.26
CA ILE A 23 0.44 -2.08 -4.84
C ILE A 23 -0.38 -1.31 -5.87
N SER A 24 -1.12 -0.30 -5.43
CA SER A 24 -1.87 0.56 -6.35
C SER A 24 -1.00 1.71 -6.88
N ALA A 25 -1.42 2.29 -8.01
CA ALA A 25 -0.81 3.51 -8.52
C ALA A 25 -0.86 4.69 -7.52
N GLN A 26 -1.82 4.69 -6.57
CA GLN A 26 -1.83 5.67 -5.48
C GLN A 26 -0.57 5.57 -4.61
N VAL A 27 -0.13 4.36 -4.26
CA VAL A 27 1.08 4.14 -3.45
C VAL A 27 2.29 4.76 -4.14
N LEU A 28 2.38 4.63 -5.48
CA LEU A 28 3.43 5.28 -6.26
C LEU A 28 3.33 6.82 -6.23
N ASN A 29 2.12 7.36 -6.32
CA ASN A 29 1.88 8.81 -6.26
C ASN A 29 2.28 9.37 -4.89
N GLU A 30 1.92 8.69 -3.81
CA GLU A 30 2.30 9.07 -2.45
C GLU A 30 3.80 8.98 -2.22
N PHE A 31 4.40 7.85 -2.62
CA PHE A 31 5.84 7.69 -2.60
C PHE A 31 6.54 8.82 -3.35
N SER A 32 6.12 9.12 -4.57
CA SER A 32 6.73 10.16 -5.41
C SER A 32 6.61 11.54 -4.78
N ASN A 33 5.43 11.90 -4.26
CA ASN A 33 5.21 13.18 -3.59
C ASN A 33 6.07 13.31 -2.32
N ILE A 34 6.21 12.24 -1.53
CA ILE A 34 7.10 12.21 -0.36
C ILE A 34 8.57 12.28 -0.78
N ALA A 35 8.97 11.55 -1.81
CA ALA A 35 10.33 11.52 -2.32
C ALA A 35 10.79 12.90 -2.81
N TYR A 36 9.91 13.62 -3.52
CA TYR A 36 10.16 15.01 -3.91
C TYR A 36 10.19 15.96 -2.71
N LYS A 37 9.14 15.97 -1.88
CA LYS A 37 8.94 17.03 -0.88
C LYS A 37 9.73 16.85 0.40
N LYS A 38 9.88 15.60 0.87
CA LYS A 38 10.50 15.30 2.18
C LYS A 38 11.91 14.75 2.04
N LEU A 39 12.18 13.97 0.98
CA LEU A 39 13.49 13.32 0.80
C LEU A 39 14.41 14.07 -0.17
N GLY A 40 13.88 15.04 -0.94
CA GLY A 40 14.66 15.82 -1.90
C GLY A 40 15.29 14.97 -3.00
N PHE A 41 14.67 13.84 -3.37
CA PHE A 41 15.24 12.95 -4.38
C PHE A 41 15.17 13.60 -5.77
N PRO A 42 16.23 13.48 -6.59
CA PRO A 42 16.16 13.85 -7.99
C PRO A 42 15.23 12.90 -8.75
N SER A 43 14.62 13.37 -9.84
CA SER A 43 13.63 12.60 -10.61
C SER A 43 14.17 11.25 -11.10
N GLN A 44 15.45 11.18 -11.47
CA GLN A 44 16.11 9.94 -11.90
C GLN A 44 16.12 8.89 -10.80
N LYS A 45 16.34 9.29 -9.53
CA LYS A 45 16.27 8.37 -8.40
C LYS A 45 14.84 7.87 -8.21
N ILE A 46 13.85 8.75 -8.27
CA ILE A 46 12.43 8.38 -8.12
C ILE A 46 12.02 7.37 -9.21
N VAL A 47 12.40 7.61 -10.47
CA VAL A 47 12.17 6.67 -11.57
C VAL A 47 12.81 5.32 -11.27
N SER A 48 14.08 5.29 -10.83
CA SER A 48 14.76 4.03 -10.52
C SER A 48 14.10 3.23 -9.39
N GLU A 49 13.55 3.90 -8.37
CA GLU A 49 12.85 3.26 -7.26
C GLU A 49 11.49 2.71 -7.70
N ILE A 50 10.74 3.45 -8.52
CA ILE A 50 9.48 2.97 -9.11
C ILE A 50 9.72 1.75 -10.00
N THR A 51 10.77 1.77 -10.83
CA THR A 51 11.17 0.60 -11.64
C THR A 51 11.55 -0.58 -10.76
N ALA A 52 12.24 -0.36 -9.63
CA ALA A 52 12.53 -1.41 -8.67
C ALA A 52 11.24 -2.00 -8.07
N PHE A 53 10.23 -1.18 -7.76
CA PHE A 53 8.94 -1.68 -7.28
C PHE A 53 8.25 -2.60 -8.28
N GLN A 54 8.34 -2.32 -9.59
CA GLN A 54 7.77 -3.18 -10.63
C GLN A 54 8.40 -4.58 -10.68
N THR A 55 9.61 -4.77 -10.13
CA THR A 55 10.26 -6.09 -10.06
C THR A 55 9.73 -6.95 -8.91
N VAL A 56 9.07 -6.33 -7.92
CA VAL A 56 8.60 -6.98 -6.68
C VAL A 56 7.08 -7.04 -6.62
N PHE A 57 6.40 -6.02 -7.14
CA PHE A 57 4.96 -5.84 -7.02
C PHE A 57 4.28 -5.82 -8.38
N MET A 58 3.11 -6.44 -8.47
CA MET A 58 2.14 -6.09 -9.50
C MET A 58 1.53 -4.74 -9.17
N ILE A 59 1.69 -3.78 -10.09
CA ILE A 59 1.18 -2.42 -9.93
C ILE A 59 -0.15 -2.32 -10.65
N VAL A 60 -1.21 -1.97 -9.91
CA VAL A 60 -2.58 -1.88 -10.44
C VAL A 60 -3.03 -0.42 -10.56
N PRO A 61 -3.78 -0.05 -11.62
CA PRO A 61 -4.22 1.32 -11.82
C PRO A 61 -5.34 1.71 -10.85
N LEU A 62 -5.54 3.01 -10.66
CA LEU A 62 -6.76 3.54 -10.06
C LEU A 62 -7.82 3.68 -11.16
N THR A 63 -8.99 3.11 -10.94
CA THR A 63 -10.12 3.19 -11.86
C THR A 63 -11.28 3.97 -11.24
N THR A 64 -12.26 4.34 -12.05
CA THR A 64 -13.52 4.92 -11.52
C THR A 64 -14.22 3.98 -10.55
N SER A 65 -14.13 2.66 -10.77
CA SER A 65 -14.66 1.66 -9.84
C SER A 65 -13.99 1.77 -8.47
N CYS A 66 -12.66 1.90 -8.44
CA CYS A 66 -11.92 2.10 -7.19
C CYS A 66 -12.44 3.31 -6.42
N THR A 67 -12.70 4.43 -7.11
CA THR A 67 -13.24 5.66 -6.51
C THR A 67 -14.63 5.46 -5.93
N LEU A 68 -15.55 4.86 -6.69
CA LEU A 68 -16.92 4.59 -6.20
C LEU A 68 -16.90 3.67 -4.98
N ARG A 69 -16.07 2.62 -5.02
CA ARG A 69 -15.90 1.71 -3.90
C ARG A 69 -15.23 2.37 -2.70
N ALA A 70 -14.29 3.29 -2.91
CA ALA A 70 -13.64 4.04 -1.84
C ALA A 70 -14.64 4.92 -1.06
N VAL A 71 -15.60 5.55 -1.75
CA VAL A 71 -16.68 6.30 -1.09
C VAL A 71 -17.51 5.36 -0.19
N ALA A 72 -17.92 4.20 -0.70
CA ALA A 72 -18.68 3.22 0.09
C ALA A 72 -17.87 2.67 1.29
N VAL A 73 -16.59 2.40 1.10
CA VAL A 73 -15.68 1.97 2.17
C VAL A 73 -15.53 3.06 3.24
N LYS A 74 -15.36 4.31 2.82
CA LYS A 74 -15.26 5.46 3.72
C LYS A 74 -16.51 5.58 4.59
N ASP A 75 -17.68 5.59 3.97
CA ASP A 75 -18.95 5.81 4.67
C ASP A 75 -19.25 4.66 5.64
N ARG A 76 -18.89 3.43 5.28
CA ARG A 76 -19.16 2.24 6.10
C ARG A 76 -18.16 2.03 7.24
N TYR A 77 -16.87 2.29 7.00
CA TYR A 77 -15.79 1.91 7.92
C TYR A 77 -15.07 3.12 8.56
N GLY A 78 -15.37 4.35 8.13
CA GLY A 78 -14.87 5.57 8.76
C GLY A 78 -13.42 5.94 8.44
N PHE A 79 -12.77 5.27 7.49
CA PHE A 79 -11.40 5.60 7.07
C PHE A 79 -11.29 7.01 6.45
N SER A 80 -10.05 7.52 6.33
CA SER A 80 -9.80 8.66 5.45
C SER A 80 -10.14 8.29 4.00
N TYR A 81 -10.38 9.28 3.13
CA TYR A 81 -10.73 8.96 1.74
C TYR A 81 -9.58 8.24 1.01
N TYR A 82 -8.34 8.68 1.20
CA TYR A 82 -7.17 8.07 0.56
C TYR A 82 -6.87 6.66 1.12
N ASP A 83 -7.08 6.44 2.42
CA ASP A 83 -7.03 5.10 3.02
C ASP A 83 -8.13 4.19 2.44
N SER A 84 -9.33 4.73 2.27
CA SER A 84 -10.45 4.01 1.65
C SER A 84 -10.14 3.63 0.20
N LEU A 85 -9.35 4.43 -0.52
CA LEU A 85 -8.92 4.14 -1.88
C LEU A 85 -7.92 2.98 -1.95
N ILE A 86 -6.98 2.91 -1.00
CA ILE A 86 -6.08 1.75 -0.84
C ILE A 86 -6.91 0.49 -0.59
N VAL A 87 -7.83 0.55 0.39
CA VAL A 87 -8.70 -0.57 0.78
C VAL A 87 -9.58 -1.02 -0.39
N ALA A 88 -10.22 -0.09 -1.10
CA ALA A 88 -11.04 -0.36 -2.26
C ALA A 88 -10.23 -1.06 -3.37
N THR A 89 -9.03 -0.57 -3.66
CA THR A 89 -8.16 -1.16 -4.69
C THR A 89 -7.73 -2.59 -4.31
N ALA A 90 -7.40 -2.82 -3.04
CA ALA A 90 -7.07 -4.15 -2.54
C ALA A 90 -8.25 -5.12 -2.65
N LEU A 91 -9.47 -4.67 -2.33
CA LEU A 91 -10.70 -5.45 -2.47
C LEU A 91 -11.02 -5.79 -3.93
N GLU A 92 -10.86 -4.85 -4.86
CA GLU A 92 -11.11 -5.10 -6.29
C GLU A 92 -10.11 -6.09 -6.90
N ASN A 93 -8.89 -6.13 -6.36
CA ASN A 93 -7.86 -7.09 -6.77
C ASN A 93 -7.85 -8.36 -5.90
N GLN A 94 -8.92 -8.60 -5.13
CA GLN A 94 -9.15 -9.84 -4.36
C GLN A 94 -8.03 -10.15 -3.36
N CYS A 95 -7.35 -9.12 -2.84
CA CYS A 95 -6.37 -9.29 -1.78
C CYS A 95 -7.06 -9.84 -0.52
N SER A 96 -6.46 -10.86 0.09
CA SER A 96 -6.90 -11.35 1.41
C SER A 96 -6.32 -10.52 2.56
N PHE A 97 -5.17 -9.90 2.33
CA PHE A 97 -4.46 -9.11 3.34
C PHE A 97 -4.06 -7.74 2.80
N LEU A 98 -4.21 -6.70 3.62
CA LEU A 98 -3.67 -5.37 3.38
C LEU A 98 -2.66 -5.05 4.48
N TYR A 99 -1.41 -4.79 4.10
CA TYR A 99 -0.39 -4.35 5.05
C TYR A 99 -0.45 -2.85 5.24
N SER A 100 -0.64 -2.40 6.49
CA SER A 100 -0.66 -0.97 6.84
C SER A 100 -0.20 -0.75 8.27
N GLU A 101 0.66 0.25 8.49
CA GLU A 101 1.12 0.64 9.83
C GLU A 101 0.09 1.52 10.55
N ASP A 102 -0.62 2.37 9.80
CA ASP A 102 -1.51 3.40 10.34
C ASP A 102 -2.93 2.90 10.60
N MET A 103 -3.33 1.78 10.00
CA MET A 103 -4.65 1.19 10.16
C MET A 103 -4.71 0.16 11.30
N GLN A 104 -5.91 -0.10 11.81
CA GLN A 104 -6.11 -1.03 12.92
C GLN A 104 -5.77 -2.47 12.52
N HIS A 105 -4.74 -3.04 13.16
CA HIS A 105 -4.37 -4.44 12.97
C HIS A 105 -5.53 -5.39 13.33
N GLY A 106 -5.75 -6.39 12.49
CA GLY A 106 -6.80 -7.40 12.65
C GLY A 106 -8.18 -6.93 12.22
N GLN A 107 -8.36 -5.67 11.82
CA GLN A 107 -9.64 -5.20 11.29
C GLN A 107 -9.96 -5.90 9.97
N VAL A 108 -11.20 -6.38 9.85
CA VAL A 108 -11.72 -7.01 8.63
C VAL A 108 -12.62 -6.01 7.90
N VAL A 109 -12.31 -5.77 6.63
CA VAL A 109 -13.11 -4.96 5.72
C VAL A 109 -13.59 -5.86 4.59
N ASP A 110 -14.87 -6.22 4.59
CA ASP A 110 -15.43 -7.26 3.72
C ASP A 110 -14.59 -8.57 3.77
N THR A 111 -13.82 -8.89 2.73
CA THR A 111 -12.95 -10.07 2.64
C THR A 111 -11.47 -9.78 2.93
N LEU A 112 -11.13 -8.52 3.21
CA LEU A 112 -9.76 -8.04 3.37
C LEU A 112 -9.41 -7.90 4.86
N THR A 113 -8.34 -8.54 5.31
CA THR A 113 -7.82 -8.37 6.67
C THR A 113 -6.66 -7.39 6.70
N ILE A 114 -6.73 -6.37 7.55
CA ILE A 114 -5.66 -5.40 7.74
C ILE A 114 -4.62 -5.96 8.70
N ILE A 115 -3.36 -5.94 8.29
CA ILE A 115 -2.23 -6.45 9.06
C ILE A 115 -1.20 -5.33 9.23
N ASN A 116 -1.03 -4.84 10.45
CA ASN A 116 0.18 -4.12 10.80
C ASN A 116 1.35 -5.12 10.89
N PRO A 117 2.39 -5.02 10.04
CA PRO A 117 3.48 -5.99 10.01
C PRO A 117 4.45 -5.85 11.19
N PHE A 118 4.37 -4.76 11.97
CA PHE A 118 5.38 -4.40 12.98
C PHE A 118 4.95 -4.64 14.44
N ILE A 119 3.80 -5.26 14.67
CA ILE A 119 3.32 -5.65 16.00
C ILE A 119 3.30 -7.17 16.17
#